data_AF-A0A9X3IRZ4-F1
#
_entry.id   AF-A0A9X3IRZ4-F1
#
_cell.length_a   1.000
_cell.length_b   1.000
_cell.length_c   1.000
_cell.angle_alpha   90.00
_cell.angle_beta   90.00
_cell.angle_gamma   90.00
#
_symmetry.space_group_name_H-M   'P 1'
#
loop_
_entity.id
_entity.type
_entity.pdbx_description
1 polymer ?
#
loop_
_entity_poly.entity_id
_entity_poly.type
_entity_poly.pdbx_seq_one_letter_code
_entity_poly.pdbx_strand_id
1 'polypeptide(L)'
;MSDDEFESPDDEIESDEEAVLEEGEEDEGSEERNAAVVAAAEQTLTSTAAHRKLRESLASDIEAFLSRGGQIQQVDDNVMADPPKKPQSNYGSRPI
;
A
#
# COMPACT_ATOMS: atom_id res chain seq x y z
N MET A 1 20.87 -34.23 36.51
CA MET A 1 19.58 -33.67 36.04
C MET A 1 19.92 -32.90 34.78
N SER A 2 20.12 -33.59 33.66
CA SER A 2 19.14 -34.22 32.75
C SER A 2 18.92 -33.28 31.58
N ASP A 3 19.34 -33.74 30.40
CA ASP A 3 19.12 -33.27 29.03
C ASP A 3 18.01 -32.24 28.82
N ASP A 4 18.32 -31.22 28.02
CA ASP A 4 17.58 -31.03 26.76
C ASP A 4 18.52 -30.42 25.72
N GLU A 5 19.05 -31.34 24.93
CA GLU A 5 19.82 -31.15 23.70
C GLU A 5 18.82 -30.82 22.60
N PHE A 6 18.78 -29.55 22.14
CA PHE A 6 18.01 -29.24 20.94
C PHE A 6 18.83 -29.62 19.71
N GLU A 7 18.81 -30.92 19.46
CA GLU A 7 19.15 -31.61 18.23
C GLU A 7 18.38 -30.99 17.06
N SER A 8 19.10 -30.59 16.03
CA SER A 8 18.59 -30.05 14.77
C SER A 8 17.76 -31.08 13.98
N PRO A 9 16.59 -30.71 13.42
CA PRO A 9 16.09 -31.34 12.21
C PRO A 9 16.66 -30.61 10.99
N ASP A 10 17.49 -31.35 10.27
CA ASP A 10 17.53 -31.38 8.81
C ASP A 10 16.15 -31.05 8.21
N ASP A 11 16.05 -29.97 7.44
CA ASP A 11 15.04 -29.83 6.40
C ASP A 11 15.76 -29.20 5.20
N GLU A 12 16.33 -30.12 4.44
CA GLU A 12 16.86 -29.98 3.09
C GLU A 12 15.87 -29.16 2.24
N ILE A 13 16.20 -27.89 1.95
CA ILE A 13 15.52 -27.18 0.86
C ILE A 13 16.15 -27.67 -0.45
N GLU A 14 15.80 -28.90 -0.84
CA GLU A 14 15.90 -29.37 -2.20
C GLU A 14 14.57 -29.06 -2.89
N SER A 15 14.44 -27.84 -3.39
CA SER A 15 13.40 -27.47 -4.35
C SER A 15 14.07 -27.18 -5.69
N ASP A 16 14.64 -28.22 -6.28
CA ASP A 16 14.86 -28.30 -7.72
C ASP A 16 13.53 -28.70 -8.34
N GLU A 17 12.86 -27.76 -9.00
CA GLU A 17 12.01 -28.03 -10.16
C GLU A 17 11.56 -26.67 -10.73
N GLU A 18 12.34 -26.21 -11.69
CA GLU A 18 12.00 -25.25 -12.74
C GLU A 18 10.59 -25.51 -13.29
N ALA A 19 9.59 -24.81 -12.76
CA ALA A 19 8.33 -24.63 -13.47
C ALA A 19 8.51 -23.49 -14.48
N VAL A 20 9.12 -23.82 -15.62
CA VAL A 20 9.00 -23.04 -16.86
C VAL A 20 7.53 -22.94 -17.20
N LEU A 21 6.89 -21.84 -16.82
CA LEU A 21 5.59 -21.46 -17.34
C LEU A 21 5.84 -20.68 -18.62
N GLU A 22 5.96 -21.43 -19.71
CA GLU A 22 5.99 -20.91 -21.06
C GLU A 22 4.74 -20.05 -21.32
N GLU A 23 5.03 -18.92 -21.95
CA GLU A 23 4.17 -17.76 -22.18
C GLU A 23 3.06 -18.06 -23.21
N GLY A 24 1.87 -17.50 -22.98
CA GLY A 24 0.94 -17.16 -24.07
C GLY A 24 -0.40 -17.88 -24.04
N GLU A 25 -1.40 -17.28 -23.39
CA GLU A 25 -2.76 -17.29 -23.92
C GLU A 25 -3.32 -15.86 -23.92
N GLU A 26 -3.72 -15.46 -25.11
CA GLU A 26 -4.14 -14.11 -25.46
C GLU A 26 -5.48 -13.73 -24.81
N ASP A 27 -5.52 -12.44 -24.52
CA ASP A 27 -6.53 -11.59 -23.92
C ASP A 27 -7.95 -11.66 -24.54
N GLU A 28 -8.86 -12.42 -23.91
CA GLU A 28 -10.33 -12.31 -24.09
C GLU A 28 -11.08 -12.63 -22.77
N GLY A 29 -10.53 -12.23 -21.61
CA GLY A 29 -11.13 -12.50 -20.29
C GLY A 29 -10.57 -11.64 -19.15
N SER A 30 -9.87 -10.57 -19.49
CA SER A 30 -9.12 -9.74 -18.56
C SER A 30 -10.03 -9.00 -17.57
N GLU A 31 -11.22 -8.54 -17.97
CA GLU A 31 -12.10 -7.78 -17.08
C GLU A 31 -12.67 -8.59 -15.90
N GLU A 32 -13.13 -9.82 -16.14
CA GLU A 32 -13.72 -10.67 -15.09
C GLU A 32 -12.66 -11.21 -14.12
N ARG A 33 -11.48 -11.58 -14.65
CA ARG A 33 -10.33 -12.00 -13.84
C ARG A 33 -9.80 -10.83 -13.01
N ASN A 34 -9.72 -9.64 -13.59
CA ASN A 34 -9.35 -8.44 -12.84
C ASN A 34 -10.39 -8.11 -11.75
N ALA A 35 -11.69 -8.21 -12.05
CA ALA A 35 -12.75 -7.98 -11.07
C ALA A 35 -12.69 -8.98 -9.91
N ALA A 36 -12.46 -10.26 -10.20
CA ALA A 36 -12.31 -11.30 -9.17
C ALA A 36 -11.06 -11.11 -8.32
N VAL A 37 -9.93 -10.71 -8.94
CA VAL A 37 -8.68 -10.40 -8.23
C VAL A 37 -8.84 -9.16 -7.35
N VAL A 38 -9.53 -8.12 -7.83
CA VAL A 38 -9.83 -6.90 -7.06
C VAL A 38 -10.76 -7.21 -5.91
N ALA A 39 -11.83 -7.98 -6.12
CA ALA A 39 -12.76 -8.37 -5.07
C ALA A 39 -12.09 -9.26 -4.00
N ALA A 40 -11.22 -10.20 -4.41
CA ALA A 40 -10.44 -11.00 -3.49
C ALA A 40 -9.43 -10.14 -2.69
N ALA A 41 -8.75 -9.21 -3.34
CA ALA A 41 -7.87 -8.25 -2.68
C ALA A 41 -8.64 -7.40 -1.67
N GLU A 42 -9.82 -6.88 -2.03
CA GLU A 42 -10.66 -6.06 -1.16
C GLU A 42 -11.19 -6.85 0.05
N GLN A 43 -11.54 -8.13 -0.15
CA GLN A 43 -11.91 -9.05 0.93
C GLN A 43 -10.75 -9.35 1.89
N THR A 44 -9.53 -9.48 1.37
CA THR A 44 -8.35 -9.66 2.22
C THR A 44 -8.02 -8.39 2.99
N LEU A 45 -8.13 -7.21 2.36
CA LEU A 45 -7.88 -5.93 3.00
C LEU A 45 -8.89 -5.63 4.11
N THR A 46 -10.18 -5.89 3.90
CA THR A 46 -11.21 -5.67 4.94
C THR A 46 -11.12 -6.65 6.12
N SER A 47 -10.30 -7.70 6.02
CA SER A 47 -10.05 -8.60 7.14
C SER A 47 -9.32 -7.90 8.27
N THR A 48 -9.78 -8.09 9.50
CA THR A 48 -9.13 -7.53 10.69
C THR A 48 -7.66 -7.96 10.83
N ALA A 49 -7.29 -9.13 10.30
CA ALA A 49 -5.91 -9.62 10.31
C ALA A 49 -5.03 -8.83 9.34
N ALA A 50 -5.54 -8.46 8.16
CA ALA A 50 -4.79 -7.63 7.22
C ALA A 50 -4.62 -6.19 7.74
N HIS A 51 -5.66 -5.62 8.34
CA HIS A 51 -5.57 -4.31 9.01
C HIS A 51 -4.55 -4.31 10.17
N ARG A 52 -4.37 -5.43 10.89
CA ARG A 52 -3.32 -5.55 11.92
C ARG A 52 -1.93 -5.51 11.30
N LYS A 53 -1.67 -6.32 10.27
CA LYS A 53 -0.39 -6.33 9.53
C LYS A 53 -0.06 -4.94 8.96
N LEU A 54 -1.03 -4.26 8.36
CA LEU A 54 -0.85 -2.91 7.84
C LEU A 54 -0.53 -1.89 8.94
N ARG A 55 -1.15 -2.02 10.12
CA ARG A 55 -0.84 -1.16 11.27
C ARG A 55 0.56 -1.43 11.80
N GLU A 56 0.98 -2.69 11.85
CA GLU A 56 2.33 -3.09 12.28
C GLU A 56 3.40 -2.56 11.33
N SER A 57 3.21 -2.69 10.01
CA SER A 57 4.14 -2.14 9.02
C SER A 57 4.22 -0.61 9.12
N LEU A 58 3.07 0.06 9.23
CA LEU A 58 3.02 1.51 9.37
C LEU A 58 3.66 2.01 10.67
N ALA A 59 3.51 1.27 11.77
CA ALA A 59 4.20 1.58 13.03
C ALA A 59 5.72 1.48 12.89
N SER A 60 6.23 0.42 12.25
CA SER A 60 7.65 0.25 11.93
C SER A 60 8.18 1.40 11.07
N ASP A 61 7.45 1.81 10.04
CA ASP A 61 7.86 2.91 9.17
C ASP A 61 7.91 4.25 9.90
N ILE A 62 6.96 4.49 10.81
CA ILE A 62 6.96 5.68 11.67
C ILE A 62 8.20 5.69 12.58
N GLU A 63 8.52 4.57 13.22
CA GLU A 63 9.70 4.45 14.09
C GLU A 63 11.01 4.68 13.30
N ALA A 64 11.11 4.13 12.09
CA ALA A 64 12.23 4.37 11.20
C ALA A 64 12.35 5.84 10.78
N PHE A 65 11.22 6.51 10.50
CA PHE A 65 11.20 7.93 10.14
C PHE A 65 11.66 8.82 11.31
N LEU A 66 11.17 8.55 12.52
CA LEU A 66 11.54 9.29 13.72
C LEU A 66 13.00 9.07 14.11
N SER A 67 13.49 7.81 14.06
CA SER A 67 14.89 7.49 14.37
C SER A 67 15.89 8.09 13.39
N ARG A 68 15.50 8.26 12.12
CA ARG A 68 16.29 8.98 11.11
C ARG A 68 16.33 10.50 11.33
N GLY A 69 15.60 11.02 12.33
CA GLY A 69 15.53 12.45 12.66
C GLY A 69 14.41 13.19 11.93
N GLY A 70 13.44 12.47 11.35
CA GLY A 70 12.20 13.05 10.85
C GLY A 70 11.31 13.55 11.99
N GLN A 71 10.47 14.55 11.71
CA GLN A 71 9.51 15.11 12.66
C GLN A 71 8.11 15.13 12.06
N ILE A 72 7.10 14.85 12.86
CA ILE A 72 5.69 14.90 12.47
C ILE A 72 5.15 16.27 12.83
N GLN A 73 4.58 16.97 11.84
CA GLN A 73 3.96 18.28 12.05
C GLN A 73 2.44 18.14 11.87
N GLN A 74 1.70 18.75 12.80
CA GLN A 74 0.26 18.90 12.65
C GLN A 74 -0.02 20.07 11.71
N VAL A 75 -0.86 19.82 10.70
CA VAL A 75 -1.29 20.83 9.73
C VAL A 75 -2.70 21.27 10.11
N ASP A 76 -2.91 22.57 10.28
CA ASP A 76 -4.24 23.11 10.55
C ASP A 76 -5.13 23.02 9.31
N ASP A 77 -6.45 22.94 9.50
CA ASP A 77 -7.45 22.74 8.43
C ASP A 77 -7.45 23.85 7.34
N ASN A 78 -6.75 24.97 7.55
CA ASN A 78 -6.83 26.18 6.74
C ASN A 78 -5.47 26.70 6.26
N VAL A 79 -4.43 25.85 6.13
CA VAL A 79 -3.08 26.28 5.69
C VAL A 79 -3.07 26.92 4.28
N MET A 80 -4.08 26.62 3.45
CA MET A 80 -4.26 27.18 2.10
C MET A 80 -5.41 28.21 2.02
N ALA A 81 -5.85 28.78 3.14
CA ALA A 81 -7.04 29.62 3.20
C ALA A 81 -6.83 31.08 2.70
N ASP A 82 -6.20 31.29 1.54
CA ASP A 82 -6.66 32.41 0.70
C ASP A 82 -7.86 31.87 -0.10
N PRO A 83 -9.11 32.15 0.32
CA PRO A 83 -10.27 31.66 -0.39
C PRO A 83 -10.21 32.14 -1.85
N PRO A 84 -10.74 31.35 -2.81
CA PRO A 84 -10.73 31.73 -4.21
C PRO A 84 -11.34 33.13 -4.38
N LYS A 85 -10.56 34.05 -4.97
CA LYS A 85 -10.98 35.44 -5.16
C LYS A 85 -12.14 35.51 -6.13
N LYS A 86 -13.13 36.37 -5.83
CA LYS A 86 -14.25 36.63 -6.75
C LYS A 86 -13.70 37.11 -8.10
N PRO A 87 -14.15 36.54 -9.24
CA PRO A 87 -13.72 36.99 -10.55
C PRO A 87 -14.11 38.46 -10.73
N GLN A 88 -13.16 39.29 -11.18
CA GLN A 88 -13.45 40.66 -11.58
C GLN A 88 -13.99 40.64 -13.01
N SER A 89 -15.21 41.13 -13.22
CA SER A 89 -15.74 41.32 -14.56
C SER A 89 -15.15 42.59 -15.17
N ASN A 90 -14.21 42.42 -16.10
CA ASN A 90 -13.71 43.51 -16.95
C ASN A 90 -14.54 43.66 -18.24
N TYR A 91 -15.68 42.97 -18.34
CA TYR A 91 -16.53 43.07 -19.52
C TYR A 91 -17.23 44.44 -19.54
N GLY A 92 -17.06 45.19 -20.64
CA GLY A 92 -17.63 46.53 -20.80
C GLY A 92 -16.78 47.70 -20.28
N SER A 93 -15.56 47.46 -19.79
CA SER A 93 -14.61 48.54 -19.41
C SER A 93 -13.86 49.14 -20.60
N ARG A 94 -14.00 48.54 -21.79
CA ARG A 94 -13.47 49.05 -23.05
C ARG A 94 -14.58 49.82 -23.78
N PRO A 95 -14.37 51.10 -24.13
CA PRO A 95 -15.33 51.84 -24.93
C PRO A 95 -15.48 51.20 -26.31
N ILE A 96 -16.71 51.21 -26.83
CA ILE A 96 -17.09 50.74 -28.17
C ILE A 96 -16.87 51.81 -29.23
#